data_AF-A0A178IIN5-F1
#
_entry.id   AF-A0A178IIN5-F1
#
_cell.length_a   1.000
_cell.length_b   1.000
_cell.length_c   1.000
_cell.angle_alpha   90.00
_cell.angle_beta   90.00
_cell.angle_gamma   90.00
#
_symmetry.space_group_name_H-M   'P 1'
#
loop_
_entity.id
_entity.type
_entity.pdbx_description
1 polymer ?
#
loop_
_entity_poly.entity_id
_entity_poly.type
_entity_poly.pdbx_seq_one_letter_code
_entity_poly.pdbx_strand_id
1 'polypeptide(L)'
;MGIVFGCALQAAPETSIVVEMPAYQVRADRILPIPETWRHVSVPALVLERGKSVLVAPGYYVLSNLSEQNTRLFINELQLRQFAGTLLWPMLVQMQPRRPAVVILDGSRGAGEDWRLPDGAAWEGDPIKTGVQPGSVSTSGLTTGLQWLSSAQGFSTSLHIDVAGDGTTRVDDGEDWDKPLPAGFVYAAMRGDQVAAWVNAGNPLADVSRPQEEKLAASVSQEQVALALNSFSRPPPAWFLLGMKWLIASTEVSRTRITFARINVSVPTETRSDISTNAQTLIDGGVPPPPTVSTRVAPVSIHLSSLLPMLKKNGEFEFEETQVASALVHYGLYGDNGKHRQKLMSLVERQSAGEELTEALFKEVFGFDTKKMLSKLSVYIRTFAAYKHHELRGKIPPMPEIGVSQATQAEAARLQAEAFIALGRPDLALDKLRIAYWRGEREPEMLAVLALLEQRAGSEARARKIVQTLMKLPRPPLRARIVAAKLRLQDALSARPEGAKLSMDETVEIMGMLSVALSQGVPDEDVCETFARVMSSSPAQPPPNVIDFLKKAAARYSNNSVIVGAARLAGASP
;
A
#
# COMPACT_ATOMS: atom_id res chain seq x y z
N MET A 1 -60.93 -36.37 15.51
CA MET A 1 -60.50 -35.13 14.83
C MET A 1 -59.11 -34.78 15.33
N GLY A 2 -58.08 -35.03 14.51
CA GLY A 2 -56.70 -34.65 14.83
C GLY A 2 -56.07 -34.14 13.54
N ILE A 3 -55.78 -32.84 13.48
CA ILE A 3 -55.17 -32.18 12.33
C ILE A 3 -53.67 -32.06 12.61
N VAL A 4 -52.87 -32.73 11.79
CA VAL A 4 -51.41 -32.62 11.76
C VAL A 4 -51.04 -31.48 10.80
N PHE A 5 -50.34 -30.46 11.31
CA PHE A 5 -49.71 -29.44 10.47
C PHE A 5 -48.32 -29.92 10.04
N GLY A 6 -48.17 -30.28 8.77
CA GLY A 6 -46.87 -30.43 8.11
C GLY A 6 -46.47 -29.12 7.44
N CYS A 7 -45.44 -28.44 7.97
CA CYS A 7 -44.86 -27.25 7.37
C CYS A 7 -43.67 -27.69 6.50
N ALA A 8 -43.89 -27.84 5.19
CA ALA A 8 -42.79 -28.00 4.23
C ALA A 8 -42.25 -26.61 3.87
N LEU A 9 -41.03 -26.30 4.33
CA LEU A 9 -40.24 -25.18 3.81
C LEU A 9 -39.85 -25.51 2.36
N GLN A 10 -40.46 -24.83 1.40
CA GLN A 10 -40.08 -24.90 0.00
C GLN A 10 -39.03 -23.81 -0.26
N ALA A 11 -37.78 -24.22 -0.43
CA ALA A 11 -36.69 -23.33 -0.82
C ALA A 11 -36.96 -22.78 -2.24
N ALA A 12 -36.83 -21.46 -2.40
CA ALA A 12 -36.93 -20.79 -3.69
C ALA A 12 -35.73 -21.19 -4.59
N PRO A 13 -35.92 -21.36 -5.92
CA PRO A 13 -34.82 -21.65 -6.82
C PRO A 13 -33.95 -20.40 -7.00
N GLU A 14 -32.68 -20.48 -6.61
CA GLU A 14 -31.66 -19.51 -7.00
C GLU A 14 -31.44 -19.64 -8.52
N THR A 15 -32.08 -18.78 -9.31
CA THR A 15 -31.76 -18.61 -10.72
C THR A 15 -30.40 -17.93 -10.83
N SER A 16 -29.33 -18.71 -10.84
CA SER A 16 -28.01 -18.23 -11.22
C SER A 16 -28.06 -17.82 -12.70
N ILE A 17 -27.92 -16.52 -12.97
CA ILE A 17 -27.81 -16.01 -14.33
C ILE A 17 -26.41 -16.40 -14.83
N VAL A 18 -26.32 -17.53 -15.53
CA VAL A 18 -25.08 -18.01 -16.13
C VAL A 18 -24.70 -17.10 -17.30
N VAL A 19 -23.56 -16.41 -17.17
CA VAL A 19 -23.03 -15.53 -18.22
C VAL A 19 -22.25 -16.37 -19.24
N GLU A 20 -22.87 -16.72 -20.36
CA GLU A 20 -22.17 -17.34 -21.50
C GLU A 20 -21.55 -16.27 -22.40
N MET A 21 -20.23 -16.24 -22.52
CA MET A 21 -19.50 -15.40 -23.48
C MET A 21 -19.17 -16.16 -24.78
N PRO A 22 -18.82 -15.47 -25.89
CA PRO A 22 -18.32 -16.14 -27.08
C PRO A 22 -17.12 -17.01 -26.69
N ALA A 23 -17.10 -18.26 -27.15
CA ALA A 23 -15.99 -19.16 -26.90
C ALA A 23 -14.71 -18.55 -27.49
N TYR A 24 -13.66 -18.43 -26.68
CA TYR A 24 -12.32 -18.20 -27.21
C TYR A 24 -11.98 -19.41 -28.09
N GLN A 25 -11.65 -19.21 -29.37
CA GLN A 25 -11.05 -20.28 -30.15
C GLN A 25 -9.64 -20.51 -29.62
N VAL A 26 -9.53 -21.48 -28.70
CA VAL A 26 -8.25 -21.98 -28.19
C VAL A 26 -7.62 -22.80 -29.31
N ARG A 27 -6.61 -22.25 -30.00
CA ARG A 27 -5.91 -22.93 -31.12
C ARG A 27 -4.80 -23.88 -30.68
N ALA A 28 -4.51 -23.97 -29.38
CA ALA A 28 -3.49 -24.87 -28.83
C ALA A 28 -3.94 -25.38 -27.46
N ASP A 29 -3.67 -26.65 -27.15
CA ASP A 29 -4.01 -27.32 -25.89
C ASP A 29 -3.37 -26.59 -24.69
N ARG A 30 -4.06 -25.57 -24.17
CA ARG A 30 -3.55 -24.72 -23.10
C ARG A 30 -3.86 -25.37 -21.75
N ILE A 31 -2.81 -25.90 -21.12
CA ILE A 31 -2.89 -26.36 -19.73
C ILE A 31 -3.01 -25.12 -18.83
N LEU A 32 -4.19 -24.95 -18.20
CA LEU A 32 -4.36 -23.90 -17.19
C LEU A 32 -3.50 -24.24 -15.97
N PRO A 33 -2.86 -23.24 -15.32
CA PRO A 33 -2.10 -23.49 -14.10
C PRO A 33 -3.01 -24.11 -13.04
N ILE A 34 -2.43 -24.84 -12.09
CA ILE A 34 -3.19 -25.42 -10.98
C ILE A 34 -3.76 -24.26 -10.13
N PRO A 35 -5.02 -24.33 -9.69
CA PRO A 35 -5.58 -23.34 -8.77
C PRO A 35 -4.77 -23.25 -7.46
N GLU A 36 -4.31 -22.06 -7.12
CA GLU A 36 -3.66 -21.78 -5.84
C GLU A 36 -4.70 -21.86 -4.70
N THR A 37 -4.28 -22.33 -3.53
CA THR A 37 -5.12 -22.38 -2.32
C THR A 37 -4.85 -21.16 -1.46
N TRP A 38 -5.87 -20.32 -1.32
CA TRP A 38 -5.81 -19.09 -0.53
C TRP A 38 -6.85 -19.12 0.58
N ARG A 39 -6.51 -18.55 1.73
CA ARG A 39 -7.46 -18.19 2.77
C ARG A 39 -7.87 -16.74 2.56
N HIS A 40 -9.14 -16.45 2.77
CA HIS A 40 -9.69 -15.11 2.73
C HIS A 40 -10.12 -14.70 4.13
N VAL A 41 -9.84 -13.44 4.46
CA VAL A 41 -10.33 -12.80 5.68
C VAL A 41 -10.82 -11.41 5.35
N SER A 42 -12.05 -11.11 5.74
CA SER A 42 -12.64 -9.78 5.66
C SER A 42 -12.66 -9.17 7.05
N VAL A 43 -11.92 -8.07 7.23
CA VAL A 43 -11.90 -7.28 8.46
C VAL A 43 -12.72 -6.01 8.22
N PRO A 44 -13.81 -5.77 8.97
CA PRO A 44 -14.61 -4.57 8.79
C PRO A 44 -13.83 -3.33 9.22
N ALA A 45 -14.32 -2.16 8.79
CA ALA A 45 -13.79 -0.87 9.23
C ALA A 45 -13.89 -0.74 10.75
N LEU A 46 -12.83 -0.23 11.38
CA LEU A 46 -12.80 0.02 12.82
C LEU A 46 -13.41 1.39 13.11
N VAL A 47 -14.52 1.41 13.85
CA VAL A 47 -15.20 2.64 14.27
C VAL A 47 -14.94 2.88 15.75
N LEU A 48 -14.37 4.03 16.08
CA LEU A 48 -14.07 4.43 17.45
C LEU A 48 -14.75 5.76 17.77
N GLU A 49 -15.53 5.77 18.85
CA GLU A 49 -16.15 6.96 19.38
C GLU A 49 -15.27 7.55 20.48
N ARG A 50 -14.83 8.80 20.29
CA ARG A 50 -14.06 9.56 21.29
C ARG A 50 -14.77 10.87 21.59
N GLY A 51 -15.60 10.85 22.63
CA GLY A 51 -16.44 12.00 22.98
C GLY A 51 -17.48 12.26 21.88
N LYS A 52 -17.40 13.41 21.22
CA LYS A 52 -18.27 13.76 20.07
C LYS A 52 -17.69 13.38 18.71
N SER A 53 -16.45 12.91 18.66
CA SER A 53 -15.76 12.59 17.41
C SER A 53 -15.85 11.10 17.12
N VAL A 54 -16.25 10.75 15.89
CA VAL A 54 -16.21 9.37 15.38
C VAL A 54 -14.99 9.24 14.47
N LEU A 55 -14.06 8.36 14.84
CA LEU A 55 -12.90 8.00 14.05
C LEU A 55 -13.20 6.69 13.33
N VAL A 56 -12.97 6.65 12.02
CA VAL A 56 -13.17 5.44 11.21
C VAL A 56 -11.85 5.10 10.55
N ALA A 57 -11.32 3.91 10.85
CA ALA A 57 -10.18 3.34 10.15
C ALA A 57 -10.67 2.34 9.08
N PRO A 58 -10.03 2.29 7.90
CA PRO A 58 -10.48 1.41 6.82
C PRO A 58 -10.38 -0.08 7.19
N GLY A 59 -11.26 -0.90 6.62
CA GLY A 59 -11.17 -2.36 6.79
C GLY A 59 -9.99 -2.97 6.02
N TYR A 60 -9.89 -4.30 6.05
CA TYR A 60 -8.91 -5.05 5.27
C TYR A 60 -9.55 -6.25 4.57
N TYR A 61 -9.12 -6.53 3.34
CA TYR A 61 -9.28 -7.84 2.73
C TYR A 61 -7.92 -8.53 2.72
N VAL A 62 -7.78 -9.64 3.43
CA VAL A 62 -6.53 -10.40 3.50
C VAL A 62 -6.67 -11.68 2.72
N LEU A 63 -5.79 -11.87 1.74
CA LEU A 63 -5.51 -13.17 1.14
C LEU A 63 -4.25 -13.74 1.76
N SER A 64 -4.30 -14.98 2.23
CA SER A 64 -3.17 -15.63 2.88
C SER A 64 -3.06 -17.09 2.50
N ASN A 65 -1.90 -17.54 2.04
CA ASN A 65 -1.60 -18.97 1.91
C ASN A 65 -0.88 -19.54 3.15
N LEU A 66 -0.67 -18.72 4.19
CA LEU A 66 -0.13 -19.17 5.48
C LEU A 66 -1.12 -20.07 6.23
N SER A 67 -0.64 -20.74 7.27
CA SER A 67 -1.50 -21.47 8.20
C SER A 67 -2.60 -20.55 8.77
N GLU A 68 -3.73 -21.13 9.17
CA GLU A 68 -4.82 -20.36 9.77
C GLU A 68 -4.36 -19.64 11.05
N GLN A 69 -3.56 -20.32 11.88
CA GLN A 69 -3.01 -19.75 13.10
C GLN A 69 -2.16 -18.51 12.81
N ASN A 70 -1.23 -18.59 11.86
CA ASN A 70 -0.35 -17.47 11.52
C ASN A 70 -1.15 -16.33 10.87
N THR A 71 -2.13 -16.67 10.02
CA THR A 71 -3.04 -15.69 9.44
C THR A 71 -3.81 -14.93 10.53
N ARG A 72 -4.35 -15.64 11.54
CA ARG A 72 -5.03 -15.01 12.68
C ARG A 72 -4.08 -14.15 13.51
N LEU A 73 -2.86 -14.61 13.78
CA LEU A 73 -1.86 -13.84 14.53
C LEU A 73 -1.53 -12.53 13.82
N PHE A 74 -1.21 -12.58 12.52
CA PHE A 74 -0.95 -11.41 11.70
C PHE A 74 -2.09 -10.40 11.75
N ILE A 75 -3.34 -10.87 11.54
CA ILE A 75 -4.51 -9.97 11.48
C ILE A 75 -4.82 -9.34 12.84
N ASN A 76 -4.71 -10.11 13.92
CA ASN A 76 -4.89 -9.57 15.27
C ASN A 76 -3.87 -8.46 15.57
N GLU A 77 -2.60 -8.68 15.22
CA GLU A 77 -1.56 -7.67 15.40
C GLU A 77 -1.84 -6.44 14.52
N LEU A 78 -2.22 -6.64 13.25
CA LEU A 78 -2.54 -5.55 12.34
C LEU A 78 -3.73 -4.70 12.85
N GLN A 79 -4.78 -5.33 13.37
CA GLN A 79 -5.92 -4.63 13.99
C GLN A 79 -5.48 -3.83 15.23
N LEU A 80 -4.64 -4.40 16.11
CA LEU A 80 -4.13 -3.70 17.28
C LEU A 80 -3.27 -2.50 16.89
N ARG A 81 -2.44 -2.63 15.84
CA ARG A 81 -1.63 -1.52 15.30
C ARG A 81 -2.48 -0.45 14.64
N GLN A 82 -3.53 -0.83 13.92
CA GLN A 82 -4.50 0.11 13.38
C GLN A 82 -5.22 0.87 14.49
N PHE A 83 -5.66 0.18 15.54
CA PHE A 83 -6.25 0.80 16.73
C PHE A 83 -5.26 1.75 17.41
N ALA A 84 -4.01 1.33 17.65
CA ALA A 84 -2.97 2.23 18.16
C ALA A 84 -2.79 3.46 17.24
N GLY A 85 -2.80 3.23 15.93
CA GLY A 85 -2.76 4.22 14.87
C GLY A 85 -3.84 5.30 15.04
N THR A 86 -5.08 4.88 15.23
CA THR A 86 -6.23 5.80 15.41
C THR A 86 -6.14 6.64 16.68
N LEU A 87 -5.52 6.11 17.75
CA LEU A 87 -5.37 6.83 19.01
C LEU A 87 -4.22 7.84 18.98
N LEU A 88 -3.10 7.43 18.39
CA LEU A 88 -1.85 8.18 18.40
C LEU A 88 -1.80 9.22 17.27
N TRP A 89 -2.33 8.88 16.10
CA TRP A 89 -2.31 9.75 14.90
C TRP A 89 -3.65 9.70 14.13
N PRO A 90 -4.75 10.17 14.73
CA PRO A 90 -6.08 10.11 14.11
C PRO A 90 -6.13 10.78 12.72
N MET A 91 -5.35 11.85 12.52
CA MET A 91 -5.24 12.54 11.24
C MET A 91 -4.70 11.62 10.13
N LEU A 92 -3.67 10.82 10.41
CA LEU A 92 -3.07 9.93 9.41
C LEU A 92 -4.05 8.83 8.97
N VAL A 93 -4.81 8.30 9.93
CA VAL A 93 -5.84 7.30 9.63
C VAL A 93 -7.00 7.89 8.84
N GLN A 94 -7.44 9.11 9.17
CA GLN A 94 -8.53 9.78 8.45
C GLN A 94 -8.20 10.12 6.99
N MET A 95 -6.91 10.22 6.65
CA MET A 95 -6.46 10.45 5.28
C MET A 95 -6.37 9.17 4.44
N GLN A 96 -6.39 8.00 5.08
CA GLN A 96 -6.40 6.75 4.33
C GLN A 96 -7.70 6.64 3.53
N PRO A 97 -7.67 6.03 2.34
CA PRO A 97 -8.88 5.73 1.60
C PRO A 97 -9.87 4.92 2.45
N ARG A 98 -11.16 5.22 2.32
CA ARG A 98 -12.22 4.52 3.07
C ARG A 98 -12.47 3.09 2.56
N ARG A 99 -12.01 2.77 1.34
CA ARG A 99 -12.09 1.41 0.81
C ARG A 99 -11.18 0.50 1.65
N PRO A 100 -11.60 -0.75 1.93
CA PRO A 100 -10.75 -1.71 2.60
C PRO A 100 -9.43 -1.90 1.84
N ALA A 101 -8.31 -1.90 2.56
CA ALA A 101 -7.01 -2.17 1.95
C ALA A 101 -6.88 -3.67 1.67
N VAL A 102 -6.29 -4.03 0.53
CA VAL A 102 -6.03 -5.43 0.15
C VAL A 102 -4.65 -5.83 0.66
N VAL A 103 -4.54 -6.91 1.42
CA VAL A 103 -3.27 -7.42 1.92
C VAL A 103 -3.08 -8.85 1.41
N ILE A 104 -1.99 -9.10 0.69
CA ILE A 104 -1.65 -10.44 0.17
C ILE A 104 -0.44 -10.95 0.95
N LEU A 105 -0.66 -11.99 1.75
CA LEU A 105 0.35 -12.70 2.53
C LEU A 105 0.74 -13.97 1.79
N ASP A 106 1.89 -13.94 1.12
CA ASP A 106 2.39 -15.07 0.35
C ASP A 106 3.60 -15.72 1.05
N GLY A 107 3.39 -16.89 1.62
CA GLY A 107 4.41 -17.76 2.20
C GLY A 107 4.91 -18.88 1.29
N SER A 108 4.41 -18.98 0.07
CA SER A 108 4.83 -19.99 -0.90
C SER A 108 6.01 -19.54 -1.76
N ARG A 109 6.16 -18.21 -1.94
CA ARG A 109 7.23 -17.65 -2.76
C ARG A 109 8.56 -17.66 -2.02
N GLY A 110 9.56 -18.29 -2.63
CA GLY A 110 10.95 -18.13 -2.20
C GLY A 110 11.45 -16.71 -2.48
N ALA A 111 12.51 -16.29 -1.79
CA ALA A 111 13.32 -15.14 -2.19
C ALA A 111 14.02 -15.48 -3.53
N GLY A 112 13.30 -15.38 -4.64
CA GLY A 112 13.74 -15.90 -5.95
C GLY A 112 12.75 -15.71 -7.09
N GLU A 113 11.44 -15.80 -6.82
CA GLU A 113 10.41 -15.77 -7.86
C GLU A 113 9.99 -14.36 -8.29
N ASP A 114 10.33 -14.04 -9.54
CA ASP A 114 9.84 -12.87 -10.27
C ASP A 114 8.30 -12.83 -10.22
N TRP A 115 7.73 -11.63 -10.08
CA TRP A 115 6.29 -11.46 -9.99
C TRP A 115 5.57 -11.77 -11.33
N ARG A 116 6.34 -11.97 -12.40
CA ARG A 116 5.89 -12.36 -13.75
C ARG A 116 5.38 -13.80 -13.79
N LEU A 117 4.30 -14.01 -14.54
CA LEU A 117 4.08 -15.30 -15.19
C LEU A 117 5.26 -15.51 -16.15
N PRO A 118 5.82 -16.73 -16.28
CA PRO A 118 7.03 -16.98 -17.07
C PRO A 118 6.98 -16.27 -18.44
N ASP A 119 8.01 -15.48 -18.75
CA ASP A 119 8.17 -14.77 -20.03
C ASP A 119 8.04 -15.78 -21.17
N GLY A 120 6.87 -15.74 -21.82
CA GLY A 120 6.36 -16.82 -22.67
C GLY A 120 4.84 -16.95 -22.62
N ALA A 121 4.18 -16.36 -21.62
CA ALA A 121 2.71 -16.28 -21.53
C ALA A 121 2.10 -15.03 -22.20
N ALA A 122 2.86 -14.26 -22.97
CA ALA A 122 2.31 -13.16 -23.76
C ALA A 122 1.32 -13.73 -24.80
N TRP A 123 0.06 -13.28 -24.71
CA TRP A 123 -1.00 -13.74 -25.59
C TRP A 123 -0.74 -13.28 -27.02
N GLU A 124 -0.65 -14.25 -27.94
CA GLU A 124 -0.55 -13.94 -29.37
C GLU A 124 -1.87 -13.32 -29.84
N GLY A 125 -1.85 -12.01 -30.10
CA GLY A 125 -3.02 -11.18 -30.39
C GLY A 125 -3.12 -9.90 -29.56
N ASP A 126 -2.22 -9.66 -28.60
CA ASP A 126 -2.14 -8.37 -27.90
C ASP A 126 -1.56 -7.29 -28.84
N PRO A 127 -2.22 -6.13 -29.02
CA PRO A 127 -1.75 -5.07 -29.92
C PRO A 127 -0.49 -4.33 -29.42
N ILE A 128 0.16 -4.79 -28.35
CA ILE A 128 1.30 -4.11 -27.73
C ILE A 128 2.59 -4.88 -28.07
N LYS A 129 3.15 -4.59 -29.24
CA LYS A 129 4.59 -4.76 -29.52
C LYS A 129 5.09 -3.52 -30.23
N THR A 130 5.87 -2.69 -29.56
CA THR A 130 6.65 -1.64 -30.22
C THR A 130 8.12 -1.86 -29.93
N GLY A 131 8.83 -2.34 -30.96
CA GLY A 131 10.28 -2.40 -30.97
C GLY A 131 10.86 -1.15 -31.63
N VAL A 132 11.85 -0.55 -31.00
CA VAL A 132 12.98 0.17 -31.63
C VAL A 132 14.16 0.05 -30.67
N GLN A 133 15.25 -0.59 -31.09
CA GLN A 133 16.58 -0.50 -30.46
C GLN A 133 17.55 0.19 -31.43
N PRO A 134 18.40 1.10 -30.96
CA PRO A 134 19.81 1.02 -31.37
C PRO A 134 20.85 1.50 -30.32
N GLY A 135 22.01 0.80 -30.29
CA GLY A 135 23.34 1.41 -30.12
C GLY A 135 24.01 1.34 -28.74
N SER A 136 24.94 0.40 -28.58
CA SER A 136 25.79 0.13 -27.40
C SER A 136 26.98 1.09 -27.19
N VAL A 137 27.51 1.18 -25.96
CA VAL A 137 28.92 0.89 -25.54
C VAL A 137 29.08 1.09 -24.00
N SER A 138 29.85 0.17 -23.37
CA SER A 138 30.20 -0.16 -21.96
C SER A 138 30.69 0.99 -21.02
N THR A 139 30.85 0.88 -19.68
CA THR A 139 31.45 -0.17 -18.78
C THR A 139 31.15 0.04 -17.25
N SER A 140 30.89 -1.07 -16.54
CA SER A 140 31.48 -1.60 -15.27
C SER A 140 31.47 -0.88 -13.89
N GLY A 141 31.05 -1.59 -12.82
CA GLY A 141 31.70 -1.50 -11.47
C GLY A 141 30.93 -1.87 -10.17
N LEU A 142 30.95 -3.16 -9.79
CA LEU A 142 31.05 -3.77 -8.43
C LEU A 142 29.89 -3.75 -7.38
N THR A 143 29.46 -4.98 -7.08
CA THR A 143 28.60 -5.47 -5.98
C THR A 143 29.42 -5.92 -4.77
N THR A 144 29.17 -5.39 -3.56
CA THR A 144 29.37 -6.10 -2.26
C THR A 144 28.84 -5.26 -1.08
N GLY A 145 27.99 -5.82 -0.19
CA GLY A 145 27.83 -5.26 1.18
C GLY A 145 26.45 -5.10 1.85
N LEU A 146 25.41 -5.91 1.58
CA LEU A 146 24.07 -5.73 2.22
C LEU A 146 23.60 -6.87 3.14
N GLN A 147 24.50 -7.72 3.65
CA GLN A 147 24.09 -8.99 4.29
C GLN A 147 23.78 -8.93 5.80
N TRP A 148 23.89 -7.78 6.47
CA TRP A 148 23.69 -7.69 7.93
C TRP A 148 22.41 -6.94 8.37
N LEU A 149 21.70 -6.30 7.43
CA LEU A 149 20.41 -5.66 7.67
C LEU A 149 19.26 -6.66 7.86
N SER A 150 19.46 -7.93 7.50
CA SER A 150 18.49 -9.01 7.71
C SER A 150 18.46 -9.55 9.15
N SER A 151 19.50 -9.32 9.96
CA SER A 151 19.63 -9.95 11.28
C SER A 151 19.23 -9.05 12.47
N ALA A 152 19.21 -7.72 12.33
CA ALA A 152 18.92 -6.83 13.46
C ALA A 152 17.48 -6.30 13.49
N GLN A 153 16.95 -5.77 12.38
CA GLN A 153 15.63 -5.13 12.36
C GLN A 153 15.09 -5.21 10.92
N GLY A 154 14.00 -5.96 10.70
CA GLY A 154 13.40 -6.19 9.39
C GLY A 154 12.73 -4.94 8.81
N PHE A 155 13.52 -3.94 8.43
CA PHE A 155 13.05 -2.71 7.80
C PHE A 155 12.87 -2.91 6.30
N SER A 156 11.70 -2.53 5.80
CA SER A 156 11.46 -2.35 4.36
C SER A 156 11.98 -0.97 3.94
N THR A 157 13.00 -0.95 3.09
CA THR A 157 13.38 0.24 2.30
C THR A 157 13.07 -0.05 0.83
N SER A 158 11.82 0.17 0.42
CA SER A 158 11.51 0.41 -0.98
C SER A 158 10.70 1.70 -1.07
N LEU A 159 11.28 2.72 -1.66
CA LEU A 159 10.63 3.98 -1.99
C LEU A 159 10.95 4.25 -3.46
N HIS A 160 10.03 3.86 -4.33
CA HIS A 160 10.00 4.29 -5.71
C HIS A 160 8.76 5.18 -5.86
N ILE A 161 9.00 6.47 -5.98
CA ILE A 161 7.98 7.44 -6.39
C ILE A 161 8.64 8.32 -7.45
N ASP A 162 8.20 8.16 -8.69
CA ASP A 162 8.44 9.11 -9.77
C ASP A 162 7.74 10.44 -9.45
N VAL A 163 8.51 11.53 -9.44
CA VAL A 163 7.98 12.89 -9.55
C VAL A 163 8.73 13.57 -10.69
N ALA A 164 8.01 13.83 -11.77
CA ALA A 164 8.52 14.47 -12.99
C ALA A 164 8.98 15.92 -12.74
N GLY A 165 10.10 16.30 -13.35
CA GLY A 165 10.60 17.67 -13.38
C GLY A 165 12.04 17.80 -13.91
N ASP A 166 12.19 17.61 -15.22
CA ASP A 166 13.22 18.08 -16.18
C ASP A 166 14.61 18.53 -15.67
N GLY A 167 15.68 17.89 -16.17
CA GLY A 167 17.07 18.30 -15.90
C GLY A 167 18.11 17.17 -16.01
N THR A 168 18.21 16.53 -17.17
CA THR A 168 19.32 15.71 -17.69
C THR A 168 20.40 15.21 -16.69
N THR A 169 20.20 14.02 -16.13
CA THR A 169 21.28 13.06 -15.84
C THR A 169 20.75 11.63 -15.95
N ARG A 170 21.52 10.82 -16.67
CA ARG A 170 21.23 9.49 -17.24
C ARG A 170 21.50 8.39 -16.21
N VAL A 171 20.47 7.63 -15.80
CA VAL A 171 20.54 6.38 -15.03
C VAL A 171 19.33 5.51 -15.43
N ASP A 172 19.54 4.19 -15.51
CA ASP A 172 18.73 3.12 -16.11
C ASP A 172 17.19 3.24 -16.08
N ASP A 173 16.63 3.04 -17.28
CA ASP A 173 15.23 2.75 -17.55
C ASP A 173 14.95 1.25 -17.27
N GLY A 174 14.26 0.92 -16.17
CA GLY A 174 13.29 -0.19 -16.17
C GLY A 174 13.68 -1.58 -15.63
N GLU A 175 14.77 -1.80 -14.89
CA GLU A 175 15.24 -3.17 -14.57
C GLU A 175 15.25 -3.64 -13.09
N ASP A 176 14.88 -2.82 -12.08
CA ASP A 176 15.08 -3.24 -10.68
C ASP A 176 13.84 -3.80 -9.94
N TRP A 177 12.67 -3.83 -10.59
CA TRP A 177 11.44 -4.42 -10.02
C TRP A 177 11.25 -5.90 -10.35
N ASP A 178 12.04 -6.46 -11.27
CA ASP A 178 11.97 -7.88 -11.68
C ASP A 178 12.60 -8.82 -10.63
N LYS A 179 13.02 -8.29 -9.49
CA LYS A 179 13.54 -9.08 -8.38
C LYS A 179 12.40 -9.45 -7.41
N PRO A 180 12.26 -10.74 -7.04
CA PRO A 180 11.40 -11.16 -5.93
C PRO A 180 11.62 -10.27 -4.71
N LEU A 181 10.53 -9.88 -4.05
CA LEU A 181 10.64 -9.33 -2.69
C LEU A 181 11.38 -10.36 -1.83
N PRO A 182 12.46 -10.00 -1.13
CA PRO A 182 13.09 -10.94 -0.21
C PRO A 182 12.08 -11.32 0.89
N ALA A 183 12.26 -12.47 1.54
CA ALA A 183 11.34 -12.87 2.60
C ALA A 183 11.37 -11.85 3.75
N GLY A 184 10.19 -11.54 4.30
CA GLY A 184 10.01 -10.49 5.29
C GLY A 184 9.69 -9.11 4.73
N PHE A 185 9.79 -8.94 3.41
CA PHE A 185 9.55 -7.65 2.80
C PHE A 185 8.06 -7.41 2.61
N VAL A 186 7.70 -6.16 2.89
CA VAL A 186 6.38 -5.62 2.65
C VAL A 186 6.53 -4.53 1.61
N TYR A 187 5.76 -4.67 0.54
CA TYR A 187 5.59 -3.63 -0.46
C TYR A 187 4.15 -3.15 -0.43
N ALA A 188 3.92 -1.85 -0.31
CA ALA A 188 2.59 -1.29 -0.37
C ALA A 188 2.52 -0.23 -1.47
N ALA A 189 1.39 -0.21 -2.17
CA ALA A 189 1.10 0.76 -3.20
C ALA A 189 -0.31 1.32 -3.02
N MET A 190 -0.49 2.54 -3.49
CA MET A 190 -1.80 3.19 -3.53
C MET A 190 -2.03 3.76 -4.92
N ARG A 191 -3.17 3.43 -5.52
CA ARG A 191 -3.62 4.03 -6.78
C ARG A 191 -5.07 4.50 -6.62
N GLY A 192 -5.26 5.81 -6.69
CA GLY A 192 -6.57 6.41 -6.43
C GLY A 192 -7.04 6.20 -5.00
N ASP A 193 -8.04 5.34 -4.81
CA ASP A 193 -8.58 4.96 -3.50
C ASP A 193 -8.31 3.49 -3.13
N GLN A 194 -7.60 2.76 -3.99
CA GLN A 194 -7.19 1.39 -3.73
C GLN A 194 -5.83 1.41 -3.04
N VAL A 195 -5.76 0.80 -1.85
CA VAL A 195 -4.49 0.51 -1.16
C VAL A 195 -4.28 -0.98 -1.20
N ALA A 196 -3.07 -1.41 -1.59
CA ALA A 196 -2.67 -2.80 -1.53
C ALA A 196 -1.32 -2.97 -0.85
N ALA A 197 -1.15 -4.05 -0.11
CA ALA A 197 0.13 -4.47 0.47
C ALA A 197 0.40 -5.92 0.09
N TRP A 198 1.58 -6.17 -0.48
CA TRP A 198 2.13 -7.49 -0.72
C TRP A 198 3.18 -7.79 0.34
N VAL A 199 3.05 -8.97 0.94
CA VAL A 199 3.93 -9.44 2.00
C VAL A 199 4.52 -10.76 1.56
N ASN A 200 5.84 -10.79 1.36
CA ASN A 200 6.53 -12.07 1.23
C ASN A 200 6.75 -12.64 2.63
N ALA A 201 5.91 -13.59 3.01
CA ALA A 201 5.98 -14.33 4.27
C ALA A 201 6.68 -15.69 4.12
N GLY A 202 7.37 -15.90 2.99
CA GLY A 202 8.08 -17.12 2.64
C GLY A 202 9.30 -17.37 3.52
N ASN A 203 9.97 -18.48 3.26
CA ASN A 203 11.25 -18.75 3.92
C ASN A 203 12.32 -17.84 3.30
N PRO A 204 13.09 -17.12 4.11
CA PRO A 204 14.22 -16.36 3.60
C PRO A 204 15.28 -17.28 3.00
N LEU A 205 16.25 -16.66 2.32
CA LEU A 205 17.48 -17.33 1.90
C LEU A 205 18.11 -18.09 3.09
N ALA A 206 18.86 -19.15 2.79
CA ALA A 206 19.58 -19.93 3.80
C ALA A 206 20.31 -18.97 4.77
N ASP A 207 20.23 -19.26 6.07
CA ASP A 207 20.84 -18.52 7.19
C ASP A 207 20.05 -17.33 7.79
N VAL A 208 18.83 -17.03 7.33
CA VAL A 208 17.95 -16.03 7.98
C VAL A 208 16.73 -16.71 8.61
N SER A 209 16.31 -16.28 9.80
CA SER A 209 15.07 -16.76 10.40
C SER A 209 13.86 -16.08 9.75
N ARG A 210 12.79 -16.84 9.45
CA ARG A 210 11.54 -16.26 8.95
C ARG A 210 11.02 -15.21 9.95
N PRO A 211 10.68 -13.99 9.49
CA PRO A 211 10.13 -12.98 10.37
C PRO A 211 8.77 -13.43 10.92
N GLN A 212 8.56 -13.14 12.19
CA GLN A 212 7.30 -13.41 12.87
C GLN A 212 6.18 -12.55 12.30
N GLU A 213 4.96 -13.06 12.37
CA GLU A 213 3.74 -12.42 11.88
C GLU A 213 3.53 -11.02 12.47
N GLU A 214 3.96 -10.79 13.72
CA GLU A 214 3.87 -9.48 14.36
C GLU A 214 4.77 -8.44 13.68
N LYS A 215 5.96 -8.86 13.26
CA LYS A 215 6.89 -7.99 12.51
C LYS A 215 6.34 -7.68 11.12
N LEU A 216 5.75 -8.66 10.44
CA LEU A 216 5.10 -8.45 9.15
C LEU A 216 3.96 -7.45 9.27
N ALA A 217 3.11 -7.57 10.30
CA ALA A 217 2.03 -6.63 10.56
C ALA A 217 2.55 -5.22 10.89
N ALA A 218 3.67 -5.10 11.62
CA ALA A 218 4.35 -3.84 11.86
C ALA A 218 4.79 -3.17 10.55
N SER A 219 5.43 -3.94 9.65
CA SER A 219 5.87 -3.45 8.34
C SER A 219 4.71 -3.04 7.43
N VAL A 220 3.59 -3.77 7.44
CA VAL A 220 2.37 -3.34 6.73
C VAL A 220 1.82 -2.03 7.29
N SER A 221 1.73 -1.90 8.61
CA SER A 221 1.29 -0.65 9.25
C SER A 221 2.21 0.53 8.92
N GLN A 222 3.52 0.30 8.87
CA GLN A 222 4.51 1.29 8.49
C GLN A 222 4.27 1.81 7.06
N GLU A 223 4.15 0.90 6.10
CA GLU A 223 3.99 1.27 4.70
C GLU A 223 2.64 1.95 4.43
N GLN A 224 1.57 1.51 5.11
CA GLN A 224 0.26 2.18 5.02
C GLN A 224 0.29 3.63 5.52
N VAL A 225 1.07 3.93 6.57
CA VAL A 225 1.22 5.31 7.05
C VAL A 225 2.13 6.11 6.12
N ALA A 226 3.18 5.51 5.58
CA ALA A 226 4.01 6.18 4.58
C ALA A 226 3.21 6.57 3.34
N LEU A 227 2.34 5.69 2.84
CA LEU A 227 1.40 6.00 1.76
C LEU A 227 0.46 7.15 2.13
N ALA A 228 -0.06 7.18 3.36
CA ALA A 228 -0.91 8.26 3.83
C ALA A 228 -0.18 9.60 3.99
N LEU A 229 1.11 9.59 4.33
CA LEU A 229 1.95 10.79 4.38
C LEU A 229 2.31 11.27 2.96
N ASN A 230 2.55 10.35 2.04
CA ASN A 230 2.86 10.69 0.64
C ASN A 230 1.64 11.15 -0.15
N SER A 231 0.43 10.92 0.34
CA SER A 231 -0.80 11.39 -0.31
C SER A 231 -1.11 12.86 -0.06
N PHE A 232 -0.32 13.54 0.79
CA PHE A 232 -0.42 14.99 0.94
C PHE A 232 -0.12 15.71 -0.36
N SER A 233 -0.81 16.84 -0.59
CA SER A 233 -0.53 17.73 -1.75
C SER A 233 0.92 18.20 -1.79
N ARG A 234 1.58 18.22 -0.64
CA ARG A 234 3.01 18.45 -0.49
C ARG A 234 3.57 17.33 0.39
N PRO A 235 4.17 16.29 -0.20
CA PRO A 235 4.69 15.18 0.58
C PRO A 235 5.80 15.66 1.52
N PRO A 236 5.95 15.05 2.70
CA PRO A 236 7.07 15.35 3.59
C PRO A 236 8.40 14.88 2.99
N PRO A 237 9.54 15.44 3.45
CA PRO A 237 10.86 15.02 3.00
C PRO A 237 11.14 13.53 3.30
N ALA A 238 11.95 12.89 2.46
CA ALA A 238 12.22 11.45 2.55
C ALA A 238 12.83 11.02 3.89
N TRP A 239 13.75 11.83 4.46
CA TRP A 239 14.32 11.58 5.78
C TRP A 239 13.26 11.61 6.91
N PHE A 240 12.24 12.46 6.78
CA PHE A 240 11.16 12.55 7.77
C PHE A 240 10.25 11.33 7.69
N LEU A 241 9.89 10.93 6.47
CA LEU A 241 9.14 9.68 6.22
C LEU A 241 9.86 8.48 6.83
N LEU A 242 11.18 8.38 6.62
CA LEU A 242 11.99 7.29 7.15
C LEU A 242 11.97 7.24 8.68
N GLY A 243 12.12 8.38 9.35
CA GLY A 243 12.03 8.42 10.81
C GLY A 243 10.62 8.17 11.35
N MET A 244 9.58 8.58 10.63
CA MET A 244 8.19 8.23 10.96
C MET A 244 7.93 6.73 10.79
N LYS A 245 8.44 6.13 9.72
CA LYS A 245 8.38 4.68 9.48
C LYS A 245 8.96 3.91 10.66
N TRP A 246 10.16 4.30 11.10
CA TRP A 246 10.83 3.71 12.26
C TRP A 246 10.02 3.83 13.55
N LEU A 247 9.46 5.01 13.85
CA LEU A 247 8.62 5.24 15.03
C LEU A 247 7.39 4.32 15.08
N ILE A 248 6.77 4.08 13.93
CA ILE A 248 5.57 3.24 13.82
C ILE A 248 5.95 1.77 14.00
N ALA A 249 7.02 1.32 13.34
CA ALA A 249 7.56 -0.02 13.50
C ALA A 249 7.93 -0.32 14.96
N SER A 250 8.49 0.67 15.68
CA SER A 250 8.85 0.54 17.10
C SER A 250 7.66 0.61 18.06
N THR A 251 6.42 0.74 17.56
CA THR A 251 5.23 0.72 18.41
C THR A 251 5.00 -0.69 18.93
N GLU A 252 4.97 -0.83 20.25
CA GLU A 252 4.62 -2.08 20.92
C GLU A 252 3.12 -2.06 21.21
N VAL A 253 2.42 -3.07 20.71
CA VAL A 253 0.99 -3.25 20.96
C VAL A 253 0.75 -4.58 21.65
N SER A 254 -0.19 -4.59 22.59
CA SER A 254 -0.74 -5.78 23.20
C SER A 254 -2.19 -5.51 23.55
N ARG A 255 -2.96 -6.53 23.94
CA ARG A 255 -4.38 -6.38 24.32
C ARG A 255 -4.62 -5.46 25.53
N THR A 256 -3.57 -5.14 26.28
CA THR A 256 -3.68 -4.35 27.53
C THR A 256 -2.78 -3.12 27.56
N ARG A 257 -1.88 -2.99 26.58
CA ARG A 257 -0.85 -1.95 26.58
C ARG A 257 -0.51 -1.52 25.15
N ILE A 258 -0.44 -0.22 24.94
CA ILE A 258 0.17 0.38 23.75
C ILE A 258 1.32 1.26 24.23
N THR A 259 2.52 0.99 23.75
CA THR A 259 3.70 1.79 24.04
C THR A 259 4.23 2.37 22.74
N PHE A 260 4.33 3.68 22.68
CA PHE A 260 4.72 4.41 21.49
C PHE A 260 5.85 5.40 21.77
N ALA A 261 6.73 5.56 20.78
CA ALA A 261 7.98 6.32 20.85
C ALA A 261 8.92 5.87 21.98
N ARG A 262 8.73 4.64 22.51
CA ARG A 262 9.67 4.02 23.42
C ARG A 262 10.81 3.42 22.62
N ILE A 263 12.02 3.75 23.02
CA ILE A 263 13.22 3.19 22.41
C ILE A 263 13.71 2.09 23.33
N ASN A 264 13.42 0.85 22.99
CA ASN A 264 14.01 -0.32 23.63
C ASN A 264 15.28 -0.68 22.87
N VAL A 265 16.43 -0.17 23.31
CA VAL A 265 17.74 -0.69 22.88
C VAL A 265 18.00 -1.99 23.65
N SER A 266 17.25 -3.04 23.36
CA SER A 266 17.67 -4.40 23.67
C SER A 266 18.29 -4.96 22.39
N VAL A 267 19.59 -4.76 22.24
CA VAL A 267 20.36 -5.41 21.16
C VAL A 267 20.30 -6.92 21.42
N PRO A 268 19.91 -7.76 20.44
CA PRO A 268 20.09 -9.20 20.57
C PRO A 268 21.59 -9.45 20.62
N THR A 269 22.11 -9.92 21.76
CA THR A 269 23.45 -10.52 21.80
C THR A 269 23.40 -11.78 20.96
N GLU A 270 24.07 -11.79 19.80
CA GLU A 270 24.56 -13.04 19.23
C GLU A 270 25.36 -13.73 20.34
N THR A 271 24.88 -14.88 20.79
CA THR A 271 25.74 -15.89 21.42
C THR A 271 26.71 -16.37 20.33
N ARG A 272 27.72 -15.55 20.05
CA ARG A 272 28.89 -16.01 19.32
C ARG A 272 29.66 -16.88 20.29
N SER A 273 29.48 -18.19 20.16
CA SER A 273 30.35 -19.16 20.82
C SER A 273 31.73 -19.04 20.17
N ASP A 274 32.52 -18.06 20.61
CA ASP A 274 33.93 -18.02 20.30
C ASP A 274 34.57 -19.19 21.06
N ILE A 275 34.67 -20.33 20.37
CA ILE A 275 35.59 -21.39 20.72
C ILE A 275 36.99 -20.81 20.49
N SER A 276 37.50 -20.12 21.51
CA SER A 276 38.91 -19.80 21.63
C SER A 276 39.67 -21.12 21.76
N THR A 277 40.21 -21.62 20.65
CA THR A 277 41.22 -22.69 20.65
C THR A 277 42.53 -22.11 21.18
N ASN A 278 42.62 -21.89 22.48
CA ASN A 278 43.91 -21.77 23.16
C ASN A 278 44.36 -23.17 23.56
N ALA A 279 45.05 -23.83 22.63
CA ALA A 279 45.98 -24.88 22.99
C ALA A 279 47.11 -24.23 23.79
N GLN A 280 47.12 -24.43 25.12
CA GLN A 280 48.29 -24.84 25.90
C GLN A 280 47.90 -24.99 27.38
N THR A 281 48.47 -26.01 28.02
CA THR A 281 48.47 -26.39 29.46
C THR A 281 47.32 -27.25 29.99
N LEU A 282 47.52 -28.57 29.84
CA LEU A 282 47.26 -29.57 30.89
C LEU A 282 48.02 -29.17 32.17
N ILE A 283 47.34 -29.17 33.32
CA ILE A 283 47.72 -29.78 34.61
C ILE A 283 46.69 -29.30 35.68
N ASP A 284 46.20 -30.28 36.44
CA ASP A 284 45.37 -30.21 37.66
C ASP A 284 43.85 -30.10 37.57
N GLY A 285 43.18 -31.07 38.21
CA GLY A 285 41.74 -31.33 38.18
C GLY A 285 40.90 -30.38 39.04
N GLY A 286 40.90 -29.09 38.70
CA GLY A 286 39.99 -28.10 39.28
C GLY A 286 38.76 -27.86 38.40
N VAL A 287 37.56 -27.90 39.00
CA VAL A 287 36.29 -27.47 38.37
C VAL A 287 36.47 -26.02 37.88
N PRO A 288 36.28 -25.72 36.57
CA PRO A 288 36.41 -24.36 36.07
C PRO A 288 35.33 -23.47 36.69
N PRO A 289 35.65 -22.23 37.12
CA PRO A 289 34.64 -21.29 37.60
C PRO A 289 33.65 -20.97 36.46
N PRO A 290 32.36 -20.69 36.79
CA PRO A 290 31.38 -20.32 35.78
C PRO A 290 31.89 -19.08 35.01
N PRO A 291 31.73 -19.05 33.67
CA PRO A 291 32.18 -17.92 32.87
C PRO A 291 31.49 -16.65 33.38
N THR A 292 32.28 -15.73 33.92
CA THR A 292 31.80 -14.41 34.28
C THR A 292 31.66 -13.62 32.97
N VAL A 293 30.46 -13.61 32.42
CA VAL A 293 30.11 -12.86 31.21
C VAL A 293 30.11 -11.37 31.55
N SER A 294 31.22 -10.69 31.27
CA SER A 294 31.26 -9.23 31.29
C SER A 294 30.67 -8.72 29.97
N THR A 295 29.39 -8.35 30.00
CA THR A 295 28.66 -7.75 28.88
C THR A 295 29.17 -6.33 28.61
N ARG A 296 30.06 -6.17 27.63
CA ARG A 296 30.36 -4.86 27.04
C ARG A 296 29.40 -4.59 25.88
N VAL A 297 28.45 -3.68 26.11
CA VAL A 297 27.58 -3.12 25.08
C VAL A 297 28.41 -2.19 24.19
N ALA A 298 28.54 -2.51 22.90
CA ALA A 298 29.13 -1.57 21.94
C ALA A 298 28.14 -0.41 21.71
N PRO A 299 28.54 0.85 21.92
CA PRO A 299 27.65 1.98 21.68
C PRO A 299 27.45 2.20 20.19
N VAL A 300 26.19 2.31 19.76
CA VAL A 300 25.84 2.85 18.43
C VAL A 300 26.55 4.19 18.26
N SER A 301 27.37 4.29 17.22
CA SER A 301 28.19 5.46 16.92
C SER A 301 27.76 6.04 15.58
N ILE A 302 27.42 7.33 15.58
CA ILE A 302 27.10 8.05 14.36
C ILE A 302 28.44 8.36 13.67
N HIS A 303 28.66 7.82 12.46
CA HIS A 303 29.85 8.12 11.65
C HIS A 303 29.59 9.13 10.52
N LEU A 304 28.37 9.67 10.43
CA LEU A 304 28.05 10.76 9.50
C LEU A 304 28.93 11.99 9.75
N SER A 305 29.49 12.53 8.68
CA SER A 305 30.35 13.72 8.68
C SER A 305 29.57 15.02 8.54
N SER A 306 28.35 14.99 7.97
CA SER A 306 27.45 16.14 7.86
C SER A 306 25.98 15.71 7.77
N LEU A 307 25.08 16.49 8.34
CA LEU A 307 23.63 16.23 8.31
C LEU A 307 22.97 16.77 7.03
N LEU A 308 23.49 17.85 6.45
CA LEU A 308 22.86 18.54 5.31
C LEU A 308 22.70 17.67 4.05
N PRO A 309 23.72 16.92 3.59
CA PRO A 309 23.59 16.07 2.40
C PRO A 309 22.46 15.04 2.56
N MET A 310 22.39 14.42 3.74
CA MET A 310 21.34 13.46 4.09
C MET A 310 19.95 14.11 4.06
N LEU A 311 19.79 15.31 4.62
CA LEU A 311 18.50 15.99 4.66
C LEU A 311 18.02 16.50 3.29
N LYS A 312 18.94 16.69 2.33
CA LYS A 312 18.63 17.02 0.93
C LYS A 312 18.34 15.79 0.07
N LYS A 313 18.63 14.59 0.57
CA LYS A 313 18.49 13.34 -0.18
C LYS A 313 17.01 12.97 -0.33
N ASN A 314 16.62 12.64 -1.56
CA ASN A 314 15.27 12.14 -1.90
C ASN A 314 15.26 10.66 -2.29
N GLY A 315 16.44 10.05 -2.47
CA GLY A 315 16.61 8.65 -2.89
C GLY A 315 16.92 7.69 -1.75
N GLU A 316 17.66 6.63 -2.05
CA GLU A 316 18.03 5.59 -1.08
C GLU A 316 18.88 6.14 0.05
N PHE A 317 18.64 5.72 1.29
CA PHE A 317 19.43 6.11 2.46
C PHE A 317 20.35 4.96 2.85
N GLU A 318 21.59 5.27 3.17
CA GLU A 318 22.49 4.31 3.80
C GLU A 318 21.99 3.96 5.20
N PHE A 319 22.52 2.87 5.76
CA PHE A 319 22.13 2.42 7.10
C PHE A 319 22.34 3.50 8.17
N GLU A 320 23.49 4.17 8.16
CA GLU A 320 23.80 5.23 9.12
C GLU A 320 22.88 6.44 8.94
N GLU A 321 22.60 6.81 7.70
CA GLU A 321 21.66 7.88 7.37
C GLU A 321 20.25 7.56 7.87
N THR A 322 19.83 6.30 7.74
CA THR A 322 18.55 5.82 8.27
C THR A 322 18.45 5.96 9.78
N GLN A 323 19.52 5.60 10.51
CA GLN A 323 19.57 5.77 11.95
C GLN A 323 19.52 7.24 12.35
N VAL A 324 20.28 8.10 11.67
CA VAL A 324 20.33 9.53 11.98
C VAL A 324 19.00 10.21 11.65
N ALA A 325 18.36 9.89 10.53
CA ALA A 325 17.03 10.37 10.18
C ALA A 325 15.98 9.95 11.24
N SER A 326 16.01 8.69 11.66
CA SER A 326 15.12 8.16 12.71
C SER A 326 15.33 8.85 14.05
N ALA A 327 16.60 9.03 14.44
CA ALA A 327 16.96 9.74 15.66
C ALA A 327 16.56 11.22 15.60
N LEU A 328 16.71 11.88 14.45
CA LEU A 328 16.32 13.28 14.26
C LEU A 328 14.80 13.46 14.40
N VAL A 329 14.01 12.60 13.76
CA VAL A 329 12.54 12.65 13.87
C VAL A 329 12.11 12.36 15.31
N HIS A 330 12.66 11.32 15.94
CA HIS A 330 12.33 10.99 17.33
C HIS A 330 12.75 12.12 18.29
N TYR A 331 13.98 12.65 18.16
CA TYR A 331 14.48 13.78 18.95
C TYR A 331 13.60 15.03 18.76
N GLY A 332 13.24 15.35 17.51
CA GLY A 332 12.41 16.51 17.20
C GLY A 332 10.99 16.39 17.78
N LEU A 333 10.36 15.21 17.71
CA LEU A 333 8.99 15.01 18.18
C LEU A 333 8.87 14.80 19.70
N TYR A 334 9.85 14.11 20.30
CA TYR A 334 9.78 13.57 21.66
C TYR A 334 10.99 13.91 22.54
N GLY A 335 12.14 14.20 21.95
CA GLY A 335 13.36 14.59 22.66
C GLY A 335 13.17 15.86 23.49
N ASP A 336 13.87 15.96 24.60
CA ASP A 336 13.76 17.06 25.57
C ASP A 336 12.30 17.33 26.00
N ASN A 337 11.50 16.27 26.13
CA ASN A 337 10.05 16.30 26.41
C ASN A 337 9.19 16.98 25.32
N GLY A 338 9.63 16.91 24.06
CA GLY A 338 8.91 17.44 22.90
C GLY A 338 9.11 18.94 22.65
N LYS A 339 10.11 19.56 23.28
CA LYS A 339 10.44 20.99 23.11
C LYS A 339 10.77 21.38 21.67
N HIS A 340 11.22 20.42 20.84
CA HIS A 340 11.64 20.66 19.46
C HIS A 340 10.54 20.41 18.43
N ARG A 341 9.34 20.01 18.85
CA ARG A 341 8.28 19.55 17.93
C ARG A 341 7.89 20.61 16.92
N GLN A 342 7.60 21.82 17.37
CA GLN A 342 7.22 22.93 16.50
C GLN A 342 8.33 23.28 15.51
N LYS A 343 9.59 23.19 15.94
CA LYS A 343 10.77 23.45 15.10
C LYS A 343 10.90 22.38 14.01
N LEU A 344 10.80 21.10 14.39
CA LEU A 344 10.84 19.99 13.43
C LEU A 344 9.73 20.13 12.38
N MET A 345 8.48 20.37 12.82
CA MET A 345 7.36 20.51 11.90
C MET A 345 7.52 21.74 10.98
N SER A 346 8.02 22.86 11.50
CA SER A 346 8.32 24.04 10.67
C SER A 346 9.37 23.74 9.59
N LEU A 347 10.41 22.96 9.91
CA LEU A 347 11.41 22.54 8.92
C LEU A 347 10.78 21.66 7.83
N VAL A 348 9.98 20.67 8.23
CA VAL A 348 9.28 19.75 7.32
C VAL A 348 8.34 20.52 6.40
N GLU A 349 7.52 21.43 6.94
CA GLU A 349 6.57 22.24 6.18
C GLU A 349 7.28 23.13 5.15
N ARG A 350 8.39 23.78 5.52
CA ARG A 350 9.17 24.64 4.61
C ARG A 350 9.83 23.83 3.50
N GLN A 351 10.43 22.68 3.83
CA GLN A 351 11.03 21.79 2.84
C GLN A 351 9.97 21.19 1.89
N SER A 352 8.81 20.80 2.42
CA SER A 352 7.66 20.36 1.61
C SER A 352 7.08 21.46 0.72
N ALA A 353 7.27 22.73 1.09
CA ALA A 353 6.91 23.87 0.25
C ALA A 353 7.93 24.14 -0.88
N GLY A 354 9.03 23.38 -0.95
CA GLY A 354 10.07 23.53 -1.96
C GLY A 354 11.20 24.47 -1.57
N GLU A 355 11.25 24.93 -0.31
CA GLU A 355 12.36 25.77 0.15
C GLU A 355 13.66 24.96 0.27
N GLU A 356 14.75 25.46 -0.31
CA GLU A 356 16.02 24.75 -0.27
C GLU A 356 16.62 24.73 1.14
N LEU A 357 17.02 23.55 1.59
CA LEU A 357 17.63 23.39 2.89
C LEU A 357 19.05 23.95 2.93
N THR A 358 19.27 25.03 3.68
CA THR A 358 20.60 25.63 3.90
C THR A 358 20.98 25.61 5.38
N GLU A 359 22.28 25.77 5.71
CA GLU A 359 22.72 25.96 7.10
C GLU A 359 22.01 27.17 7.76
N ALA A 360 21.77 28.23 6.98
CA ALA A 360 21.08 29.42 7.46
C ALA A 360 19.63 29.10 7.87
N LEU A 361 18.89 28.39 7.01
CA LEU A 361 17.54 27.92 7.30
C LEU A 361 17.51 27.00 8.53
N PHE A 362 18.44 26.04 8.58
CA PHE A 362 18.50 25.11 9.70
C PHE A 362 18.77 25.84 11.03
N LYS A 363 19.71 26.79 11.02
CA LYS A 363 20.05 27.61 12.18
C LYS A 363 18.91 28.54 12.59
N GLU A 364 18.16 29.07 11.62
CA GLU A 364 16.94 29.85 11.88
C GLU A 364 15.91 29.03 12.65
N VAL A 365 15.63 27.81 12.20
CA VAL A 365 14.60 26.94 12.80
C VAL A 365 15.03 26.37 14.16
N PHE A 366 16.25 25.82 14.26
CA PHE A 366 16.70 25.14 15.48
C PHE A 366 17.40 26.06 16.47
N GLY A 367 17.98 27.18 16.02
CA GLY A 367 18.83 28.08 16.80
C GLY A 367 20.29 27.62 16.88
N PHE A 368 20.68 26.59 16.12
CA PHE A 368 22.04 26.07 16.02
C PHE A 368 22.28 25.39 14.68
N ASP A 369 23.55 25.26 14.29
CA ASP A 369 23.97 24.64 13.03
C ASP A 369 23.80 23.11 13.04
N THR A 370 23.94 22.50 11.85
CA THR A 370 23.79 21.05 11.71
C THR A 370 24.85 20.24 12.43
N LYS A 371 26.09 20.76 12.57
CA LYS A 371 27.17 20.09 13.30
C LYS A 371 26.84 19.93 14.78
N LYS A 372 26.25 20.97 15.38
CA LYS A 372 25.77 20.93 16.76
C LYS A 372 24.54 20.04 16.90
N MET A 373 23.65 20.00 15.91
CA MET A 373 22.56 19.01 15.88
C MET A 373 23.10 17.59 15.89
N LEU A 374 24.03 17.28 15.00
CA LEU A 374 24.61 15.94 14.90
C LEU A 374 25.28 15.52 16.21
N SER A 375 26.01 16.44 16.86
CA SER A 375 26.59 16.21 18.18
C SER A 375 25.51 15.90 19.24
N LYS A 376 24.39 16.61 19.21
CA LYS A 376 23.24 16.34 20.09
C LYS A 376 22.60 15.00 19.79
N LEU A 377 22.42 14.64 18.52
CA LEU A 377 21.88 13.34 18.13
C LEU A 377 22.81 12.20 18.57
N SER A 378 24.13 12.34 18.45
CA SER A 378 25.10 11.34 18.93
C SER A 378 24.95 11.07 20.43
N VAL A 379 24.76 12.13 21.24
CA VAL A 379 24.49 11.99 22.68
C VAL A 379 23.10 11.38 22.92
N TYR A 380 22.11 11.83 22.14
CA TYR A 380 20.73 11.39 22.27
C TYR A 380 20.58 9.89 21.99
N ILE A 381 21.17 9.38 20.91
CA ILE A 381 21.12 7.96 20.54
C ILE A 381 21.77 7.07 21.60
N ARG A 382 22.84 7.55 22.25
CA ARG A 382 23.55 6.76 23.26
C ARG A 382 22.80 6.67 24.59
N THR A 383 22.16 7.77 24.97
CA THR A 383 21.60 7.90 26.32
C THR A 383 20.11 7.62 26.35
N PHE A 384 19.37 8.01 25.30
CA PHE A 384 17.92 8.12 25.26
C PHE A 384 17.33 8.54 26.63
N ALA A 385 18.01 9.44 27.35
CA ALA A 385 17.73 9.65 28.77
C ALA A 385 16.61 10.68 29.01
N ALA A 386 16.34 11.54 28.01
CA ALA A 386 15.40 12.65 28.13
C ALA A 386 14.44 12.69 26.93
N TYR A 387 13.45 11.79 26.92
CA TYR A 387 12.39 11.80 25.91
C TYR A 387 11.02 11.51 26.49
N LYS A 388 10.00 12.05 25.84
CA LYS A 388 8.60 11.75 26.14
C LYS A 388 8.17 10.51 25.36
N HIS A 389 7.62 9.51 26.03
CA HIS A 389 6.93 8.40 25.38
C HIS A 389 5.46 8.42 25.75
N HIS A 390 4.66 7.72 24.96
CA HIS A 390 3.25 7.51 25.25
C HIS A 390 3.06 6.06 25.68
N GLU A 391 2.55 5.87 26.89
CA GLU A 391 2.13 4.56 27.36
C GLU A 391 0.66 4.62 27.73
N LEU A 392 -0.14 3.86 26.98
CA LEU A 392 -1.57 3.69 27.24
C LEU A 392 -1.75 2.31 27.86
N ARG A 393 -2.24 2.28 29.10
CA ARG A 393 -2.63 1.06 29.81
C ARG A 393 -4.13 1.02 29.98
N GLY A 394 -4.72 -0.14 29.79
CA GLY A 394 -6.15 -0.34 30.03
C GLY A 394 -6.71 -1.50 29.23
N LYS A 395 -8.01 -1.74 29.39
CA LYS A 395 -8.72 -2.70 28.54
C LYS A 395 -8.92 -2.07 27.17
N ILE A 396 -8.18 -2.54 26.17
CA ILE A 396 -8.46 -2.22 24.78
C ILE A 396 -9.83 -2.83 24.44
N PRO A 397 -10.71 -2.11 23.70
CA PRO A 397 -11.96 -2.69 23.22
C PRO A 397 -11.71 -4.01 22.48
N PRO A 398 -12.64 -4.97 22.53
CA PRO A 398 -12.51 -6.17 21.72
C PRO A 398 -12.37 -5.78 20.25
N MET A 399 -11.36 -6.32 19.58
CA MET A 399 -11.20 -6.14 18.13
C MET A 399 -12.31 -6.88 17.39
N PRO A 400 -12.72 -6.43 16.18
CA PRO A 400 -13.71 -7.13 15.37
C PRO A 400 -13.33 -8.60 15.17
N GLU A 401 -14.30 -9.49 15.29
CA GLU A 401 -14.08 -10.92 15.13
C GLU A 401 -13.58 -11.25 13.72
N ILE A 402 -12.66 -12.21 13.66
CA ILE A 402 -11.96 -12.61 12.45
C ILE A 402 -12.51 -13.96 11.98
N GLY A 403 -13.25 -13.95 10.87
CA GLY A 403 -13.62 -15.17 10.14
C GLY A 403 -12.56 -15.52 9.11
N VAL A 404 -11.82 -16.62 9.33
CA VAL A 404 -10.90 -17.16 8.31
C VAL A 404 -11.61 -18.27 7.54
N SER A 405 -11.79 -18.07 6.24
CA SER A 405 -12.39 -19.05 5.34
C SER A 405 -11.43 -19.39 4.19
N GLN A 406 -11.69 -20.49 3.49
CA GLN A 406 -11.04 -20.72 2.20
C GLN A 406 -11.58 -19.70 1.19
N ALA A 407 -10.69 -19.08 0.43
CA ALA A 407 -11.06 -18.18 -0.65
C ALA A 407 -11.57 -19.00 -1.84
N THR A 408 -12.67 -18.56 -2.44
CA THR A 408 -13.05 -19.03 -3.76
C THR A 408 -12.01 -18.58 -4.80
N GLN A 409 -11.95 -19.25 -5.95
CA GLN A 409 -11.04 -18.84 -7.02
C GLN A 409 -11.40 -17.45 -7.56
N ALA A 410 -12.68 -17.10 -7.58
CA ALA A 410 -13.15 -15.79 -7.97
C ALA A 410 -12.67 -14.68 -6.99
N GLU A 411 -12.83 -14.90 -5.68
CA GLU A 411 -12.36 -13.96 -4.66
C GLU A 411 -10.84 -13.80 -4.70
N ALA A 412 -10.11 -14.92 -4.80
CA ALA A 412 -8.66 -14.90 -4.89
C ALA A 412 -8.18 -14.09 -6.12
N ALA A 413 -8.76 -14.37 -7.29
CA ALA A 413 -8.44 -13.65 -8.52
C ALA A 413 -8.79 -12.17 -8.45
N ARG A 414 -9.96 -11.83 -7.88
CA ARG A 414 -10.40 -10.44 -7.69
C ARG A 414 -9.44 -9.65 -6.81
N LEU A 415 -9.10 -10.18 -5.63
CA LEU A 415 -8.23 -9.48 -4.68
C LEU A 415 -6.78 -9.39 -5.19
N GLN A 416 -6.26 -10.44 -5.84
CA GLN A 416 -4.97 -10.37 -6.54
C GLN A 416 -4.98 -9.30 -7.63
N ALA A 417 -6.03 -9.24 -8.45
CA ALA A 417 -6.17 -8.24 -9.50
C ALA A 417 -6.28 -6.81 -8.95
N GLU A 418 -7.04 -6.59 -7.88
CA GLU A 418 -7.11 -5.29 -7.20
C GLU A 418 -5.74 -4.85 -6.67
N ALA A 419 -4.97 -5.79 -6.11
CA ALA A 419 -3.62 -5.51 -5.67
C ALA A 419 -2.73 -5.13 -6.87
N PHE A 420 -2.75 -5.89 -7.97
CA PHE A 420 -1.99 -5.55 -9.18
C PHE A 420 -2.39 -4.20 -9.79
N ILE A 421 -3.67 -3.84 -9.76
CA ILE A 421 -4.14 -2.50 -10.20
C ILE A 421 -3.49 -1.40 -9.35
N ALA A 422 -3.44 -1.59 -8.02
CA ALA A 422 -2.78 -0.64 -7.11
C ALA A 422 -1.27 -0.52 -7.37
N LEU A 423 -0.62 -1.60 -7.83
CA LEU A 423 0.79 -1.61 -8.25
C LEU A 423 1.04 -1.02 -9.64
N GLY A 424 0.01 -0.58 -10.36
CA GLY A 424 0.17 -0.08 -11.72
C GLY A 424 0.27 -1.17 -12.80
N ARG A 425 -0.15 -2.40 -12.49
CA ARG A 425 0.01 -3.61 -13.34
C ARG A 425 -1.32 -4.20 -13.81
N PRO A 426 -2.11 -3.43 -14.61
CA PRO A 426 -3.43 -3.88 -15.05
C PRO A 426 -3.37 -5.09 -16.01
N ASP A 427 -2.23 -5.32 -16.65
CA ASP A 427 -1.93 -6.49 -17.49
C ASP A 427 -2.04 -7.80 -16.71
N LEU A 428 -1.30 -7.92 -15.59
CA LEU A 428 -1.34 -9.10 -14.73
C LEU A 428 -2.70 -9.27 -14.06
N ALA A 429 -3.31 -8.15 -13.67
CA ALA A 429 -4.66 -8.14 -13.11
C ALA A 429 -5.67 -8.74 -14.10
N LEU A 430 -5.58 -8.35 -15.37
CA LEU A 430 -6.45 -8.85 -16.44
C LEU A 430 -6.23 -10.35 -16.69
N ASP A 431 -4.98 -10.81 -16.71
CA ASP A 431 -4.65 -12.23 -16.87
C ASP A 431 -5.21 -13.08 -15.75
N LYS A 432 -5.03 -12.67 -14.48
CA LYS A 432 -5.57 -13.40 -13.33
C LYS A 432 -7.10 -13.54 -13.41
N LEU A 433 -7.80 -12.46 -13.77
CA LEU A 433 -9.26 -12.48 -13.91
C LEU A 433 -9.73 -13.32 -15.09
N ARG A 434 -9.04 -13.27 -16.24
CA ARG A 434 -9.34 -14.11 -17.41
C ARG A 434 -9.15 -15.59 -17.12
N ILE A 435 -8.09 -15.95 -16.41
CA ILE A 435 -7.84 -17.34 -15.98
C ILE A 435 -8.99 -17.84 -15.09
N ALA A 436 -9.40 -17.07 -14.09
CA ALA A 436 -10.54 -17.43 -13.26
C ALA A 436 -11.84 -17.55 -14.08
N TYR A 437 -12.07 -16.61 -14.99
CA TYR A 437 -13.21 -16.65 -15.91
C TYR A 437 -13.23 -17.93 -16.77
N TRP A 438 -12.10 -18.35 -17.33
CA TRP A 438 -12.03 -19.58 -18.13
C TRP A 438 -12.22 -20.86 -17.32
N ARG A 439 -11.86 -20.85 -16.03
CA ARG A 439 -12.17 -21.95 -15.11
C ARG A 439 -13.67 -22.05 -14.78
N GLY A 440 -14.49 -21.10 -15.23
CA GLY A 440 -15.93 -21.10 -15.01
C GLY A 440 -16.40 -20.16 -13.89
N GLU A 441 -15.51 -19.38 -13.29
CA GLU A 441 -15.89 -18.44 -12.23
C GLU A 441 -16.76 -17.30 -12.76
N ARG A 442 -17.87 -17.00 -12.07
CA ARG A 442 -18.87 -16.01 -12.49
C ARG A 442 -19.32 -15.06 -11.37
N GLU A 443 -18.50 -14.89 -10.34
CA GLU A 443 -18.81 -13.98 -9.23
C GLU A 443 -19.02 -12.53 -9.75
N PRO A 444 -20.13 -11.85 -9.38
CA PRO A 444 -20.46 -10.52 -9.91
C PRO A 444 -19.38 -9.45 -9.71
N GLU A 445 -18.75 -9.41 -8.53
CA GLU A 445 -17.72 -8.41 -8.22
C GLU A 445 -16.44 -8.66 -9.03
N MET A 446 -16.00 -9.91 -9.15
CA MET A 446 -14.88 -10.29 -10.02
C MET A 446 -15.14 -9.89 -11.48
N LEU A 447 -16.33 -10.21 -11.99
CA LEU A 447 -16.74 -9.85 -13.35
C LEU A 447 -16.79 -8.33 -13.57
N ALA A 448 -17.15 -7.55 -12.55
CA ALA A 448 -17.15 -6.10 -12.64
C ALA A 448 -15.72 -5.52 -12.78
N VAL A 449 -14.74 -6.09 -12.07
CA VAL A 449 -13.32 -5.73 -12.26
C VAL A 449 -12.82 -6.16 -13.64
N LEU A 450 -13.18 -7.37 -14.09
CA LEU A 450 -12.81 -7.87 -15.42
C LEU A 450 -13.36 -6.96 -16.52
N ALA A 451 -14.62 -6.56 -16.44
CA ALA A 451 -15.24 -5.66 -17.42
C ALA A 451 -14.53 -4.30 -17.49
N LEU A 452 -14.12 -3.76 -16.35
CA LEU A 452 -13.36 -2.50 -16.29
C LEU A 452 -12.00 -2.63 -17.00
N LEU A 453 -11.27 -3.72 -16.75
CA LEU A 453 -9.97 -3.93 -17.38
C LEU A 453 -10.09 -4.27 -18.88
N GLU A 454 -11.08 -5.06 -19.28
CA GLU A 454 -11.37 -5.34 -20.68
C GLU A 454 -11.74 -4.05 -21.44
N GLN A 455 -12.52 -3.16 -20.83
CA GLN A 455 -12.85 -1.86 -21.44
C GLN A 455 -11.59 -1.00 -21.63
N ARG A 456 -10.70 -0.94 -20.62
CA ARG A 456 -9.43 -0.21 -20.71
C ARG A 456 -8.47 -0.82 -21.74
N ALA A 457 -8.48 -2.14 -21.89
CA ALA A 457 -7.70 -2.86 -22.89
C ALA A 457 -8.31 -2.80 -24.31
N GLY A 458 -9.32 -1.95 -24.55
CA GLY A 458 -9.97 -1.80 -25.86
C GLY A 458 -10.89 -2.95 -26.27
N SER A 459 -11.12 -3.91 -25.38
CA SER A 459 -11.96 -5.09 -25.63
C SER A 459 -13.43 -4.83 -25.29
N GLU A 460 -13.98 -3.76 -25.86
CA GLU A 460 -15.29 -3.22 -25.49
C GLU A 460 -16.45 -4.20 -25.68
N ALA A 461 -16.44 -5.01 -26.75
CA ALA A 461 -17.49 -5.99 -26.99
C ALA A 461 -17.62 -6.99 -25.83
N ARG A 462 -16.48 -7.39 -25.24
CA ARG A 462 -16.44 -8.26 -24.05
C ARG A 462 -16.96 -7.53 -22.82
N ALA A 463 -16.45 -6.32 -22.57
CA ALA A 463 -16.88 -5.50 -21.45
C ALA A 463 -18.40 -5.24 -21.47
N ARG A 464 -18.97 -4.91 -22.64
CA ARG A 464 -20.42 -4.72 -22.84
C ARG A 464 -21.21 -5.96 -22.47
N LYS A 465 -20.80 -7.14 -22.95
CA LYS A 465 -21.51 -8.39 -22.66
C LYS A 465 -21.54 -8.71 -21.17
N ILE A 466 -20.41 -8.52 -20.48
CA ILE A 466 -20.31 -8.71 -19.03
C ILE A 466 -21.22 -7.71 -18.31
N VAL A 467 -21.07 -6.42 -18.59
CA VAL A 467 -21.83 -5.35 -17.92
C VAL A 467 -23.32 -5.47 -18.17
N GLN A 468 -23.76 -5.77 -19.38
CA GLN A 468 -25.19 -5.99 -19.69
C GLN A 468 -25.80 -7.09 -18.82
N THR A 469 -25.00 -8.10 -18.47
CA THR A 469 -25.45 -9.19 -17.60
C THR A 469 -25.45 -8.78 -16.14
N LEU A 470 -24.39 -8.09 -15.67
CA LEU A 470 -24.31 -7.58 -14.30
C LEU A 470 -25.40 -6.54 -13.98
N MET A 471 -25.77 -5.71 -14.95
CA MET A 471 -26.82 -4.70 -14.79
C MET A 471 -28.23 -5.29 -14.66
N LYS A 472 -28.43 -6.57 -15.02
CA LYS A 472 -29.71 -7.30 -14.80
C LYS A 472 -29.85 -7.84 -13.38
N LEU A 473 -28.79 -7.81 -12.58
CA LEU A 473 -28.85 -8.29 -11.19
C LEU A 473 -29.71 -7.33 -10.34
N PRO A 474 -30.39 -7.83 -9.29
CA PRO A 474 -31.15 -6.97 -8.37
C PRO A 474 -30.30 -5.88 -7.72
N ARG A 475 -29.02 -6.17 -7.47
CA ARG A 475 -28.02 -5.24 -6.95
C ARG A 475 -26.77 -5.30 -7.81
N PRO A 476 -26.70 -4.53 -8.92
CA PRO A 476 -25.52 -4.49 -9.77
C PRO A 476 -24.32 -3.93 -8.99
N PRO A 477 -23.13 -4.57 -9.10
CA PRO A 477 -21.88 -4.06 -8.53
C PRO A 477 -21.61 -2.61 -8.91
N LEU A 478 -21.00 -1.85 -8.01
CA LEU A 478 -20.75 -0.43 -8.24
C LEU A 478 -19.87 -0.20 -9.47
N ARG A 479 -18.80 -0.99 -9.61
CA ARG A 479 -17.89 -0.95 -10.76
C ARG A 479 -18.61 -1.25 -12.08
N ALA A 480 -19.59 -2.14 -12.08
CA ALA A 480 -20.37 -2.45 -13.28
C ALA A 480 -21.17 -1.24 -13.77
N ARG A 481 -21.75 -0.45 -12.85
CA ARG A 481 -22.46 0.80 -13.19
C ARG A 481 -21.53 1.85 -13.78
N ILE A 482 -20.30 1.96 -13.24
CA ILE A 482 -19.27 2.88 -13.75
C ILE A 482 -18.89 2.51 -15.17
N VAL A 483 -18.63 1.23 -15.43
CA VAL A 483 -18.29 0.75 -16.79
C VAL A 483 -19.48 0.92 -17.74
N ALA A 484 -20.72 0.68 -17.29
CA ALA A 484 -21.92 0.94 -18.08
C ALA A 484 -22.03 2.41 -18.50
N ALA A 485 -21.80 3.33 -17.56
CA ALA A 485 -21.79 4.77 -17.83
C ALA A 485 -20.70 5.15 -18.84
N LYS A 486 -19.48 4.60 -18.71
CA LYS A 486 -18.38 4.84 -19.66
C LYS A 486 -18.73 4.37 -21.07
N LEU A 487 -19.23 3.15 -21.21
CA LEU A 487 -19.61 2.57 -22.51
C LEU A 487 -20.76 3.35 -23.16
N ARG A 488 -21.75 3.76 -22.37
CA ARG A 488 -22.89 4.56 -22.85
C ARG A 488 -22.46 5.95 -23.30
N LEU A 489 -21.56 6.60 -22.54
CA LEU A 489 -20.95 7.87 -22.93
C LEU A 489 -20.19 7.73 -24.25
N GLN A 490 -19.40 6.66 -24.39
CA GLN A 490 -18.64 6.40 -25.60
C GLN A 490 -19.56 6.20 -26.82
N ASP A 491 -20.64 5.43 -26.68
CA ASP A 491 -21.64 5.27 -27.75
C ASP A 491 -22.25 6.60 -28.18
N ALA A 492 -22.61 7.43 -27.19
CA ALA A 492 -23.20 8.73 -27.40
C ALA A 492 -22.22 9.66 -28.14
N LEU A 493 -20.94 9.63 -27.82
CA LEU A 493 -19.94 10.47 -28.49
C LEU A 493 -19.58 9.94 -29.89
N SER A 494 -19.46 8.62 -30.07
CA SER A 494 -19.11 8.00 -31.36
C SER A 494 -20.23 8.09 -32.40
N ALA A 495 -21.49 8.17 -31.98
CA ALA A 495 -22.63 8.34 -32.89
C ALA A 495 -22.77 9.76 -33.46
N ARG A 496 -21.86 10.68 -33.09
CA ARG A 496 -21.97 12.11 -33.36
C ARG A 496 -20.73 12.67 -34.06
N PRO A 497 -20.88 13.78 -34.81
CA PRO A 497 -19.72 14.50 -35.33
C PRO A 497 -18.88 15.07 -34.17
N GLU A 498 -17.57 15.18 -34.40
CA GLU A 498 -16.60 15.64 -33.42
C GLU A 498 -16.99 17.03 -32.87
N GLY A 499 -17.04 17.16 -31.54
CA GLY A 499 -17.43 18.40 -30.86
C GLY A 499 -18.93 18.61 -30.62
N ALA A 500 -19.80 17.71 -31.10
CA ALA A 500 -21.23 17.77 -30.76
C ALA A 500 -21.47 17.45 -29.27
N LYS A 501 -22.38 18.21 -28.65
CA LYS A 501 -22.78 18.01 -27.26
C LYS A 501 -23.76 16.84 -27.10
N LEU A 502 -23.80 16.27 -25.90
CA LEU A 502 -24.80 15.26 -25.49
C LEU A 502 -26.21 15.87 -25.48
N SER A 503 -27.24 15.04 -25.60
CA SER A 503 -28.59 15.48 -25.29
C SER A 503 -28.77 15.61 -23.77
N MET A 504 -29.79 16.37 -23.33
CA MET A 504 -30.10 16.48 -21.92
C MET A 504 -30.53 15.11 -21.34
N ASP A 505 -31.31 14.33 -22.09
CA ASP A 505 -31.78 13.01 -21.68
C ASP A 505 -30.62 12.02 -21.50
N GLU A 506 -29.63 12.01 -22.41
CA GLU A 506 -28.44 11.18 -22.29
C GLU A 506 -27.56 11.61 -21.12
N THR A 507 -27.43 12.92 -20.90
CA THR A 507 -26.70 13.45 -19.75
C THR A 507 -27.33 12.94 -18.46
N VAL A 508 -28.66 13.04 -18.33
CA VAL A 508 -29.41 12.57 -17.16
C VAL A 508 -29.29 11.05 -16.99
N GLU A 509 -29.38 10.28 -18.06
CA GLU A 509 -29.21 8.81 -18.05
C GLU A 509 -27.84 8.39 -17.52
N ILE A 510 -26.75 8.96 -18.08
CA ILE A 510 -25.38 8.62 -17.70
C ILE A 510 -25.08 9.08 -16.26
N MET A 511 -25.55 10.28 -15.90
CA MET A 511 -25.39 10.81 -14.54
C MET A 511 -26.20 10.01 -13.52
N GLY A 512 -27.35 9.46 -13.90
CA GLY A 512 -28.13 8.53 -13.08
C GLY A 512 -27.30 7.31 -12.67
N MET A 513 -26.57 6.72 -13.61
CA MET A 513 -25.68 5.58 -13.32
C MET A 513 -24.51 5.96 -12.39
N LEU A 514 -23.90 7.13 -12.60
CA LEU A 514 -22.77 7.61 -11.79
C LEU A 514 -23.20 8.09 -10.39
N SER A 515 -24.39 8.68 -10.24
CA SER A 515 -24.87 9.25 -8.98
C SER A 515 -24.95 8.22 -7.86
N VAL A 516 -25.34 6.98 -8.18
CA VAL A 516 -25.35 5.88 -7.22
C VAL A 516 -23.92 5.57 -6.76
N ALA A 517 -22.96 5.55 -7.68
CA ALA A 517 -21.54 5.38 -7.36
C ALA A 517 -20.98 6.48 -6.47
N LEU A 518 -21.34 7.73 -6.77
CA LEU A 518 -20.94 8.90 -5.98
C LEU A 518 -21.59 8.92 -4.58
N SER A 519 -22.82 8.44 -4.46
CA SER A 519 -23.55 8.41 -3.18
C SER A 519 -23.07 7.31 -2.21
N GLN A 520 -22.50 6.23 -2.73
CA GLN A 520 -22.13 5.03 -1.97
C GLN A 520 -20.64 4.96 -1.64
N GLY A 521 -19.81 5.88 -2.15
CA GLY A 521 -18.37 5.82 -1.96
C GLY A 521 -17.66 7.15 -2.14
N VAL A 522 -16.36 7.13 -1.84
CA VAL A 522 -15.44 8.22 -2.23
C VAL A 522 -15.28 8.14 -3.75
N PRO A 523 -15.39 9.25 -4.49
CA PRO A 523 -15.31 9.23 -5.94
C PRO A 523 -13.90 8.83 -6.36
N ASP A 524 -13.77 7.64 -6.93
CA ASP A 524 -12.49 7.18 -7.50
C ASP A 524 -12.14 7.99 -8.76
N GLU A 525 -10.89 7.87 -9.20
CA GLU A 525 -10.39 8.65 -10.35
C GLU A 525 -11.23 8.36 -11.61
N ASP A 526 -11.60 7.10 -11.82
CA ASP A 526 -12.41 6.68 -12.96
C ASP A 526 -13.80 7.33 -12.97
N VAL A 527 -14.47 7.37 -11.81
CA VAL A 527 -15.77 8.03 -11.66
C VAL A 527 -15.61 9.53 -11.87
N CYS A 528 -14.61 10.16 -11.26
CA CYS A 528 -14.35 11.59 -11.43
C CYS A 528 -14.08 11.94 -12.90
N GLU A 529 -13.26 11.15 -13.59
CA GLU A 529 -12.94 11.35 -15.00
C GLU A 529 -14.17 11.17 -15.87
N THR A 530 -14.94 10.10 -15.67
CA THR A 530 -16.16 9.85 -16.45
C THR A 530 -17.16 10.99 -16.23
N PHE A 531 -17.35 11.41 -14.99
CA PHE A 531 -18.19 12.54 -14.62
C PHE A 531 -17.72 13.84 -15.29
N ALA A 532 -16.42 14.13 -15.24
CA ALA A 532 -15.81 15.30 -15.87
C ALA A 532 -16.03 15.32 -17.40
N ARG A 533 -15.91 14.16 -18.07
CA ARG A 533 -16.21 14.02 -19.50
C ARG A 533 -17.68 14.29 -19.79
N VAL A 534 -18.60 13.71 -19.02
CA VAL A 534 -20.06 13.94 -19.19
C VAL A 534 -20.39 15.41 -19.05
N MET A 535 -19.84 16.09 -18.03
CA MET A 535 -20.07 17.52 -17.82
C MET A 535 -19.48 18.39 -18.93
N SER A 536 -18.28 18.06 -19.41
CA SER A 536 -17.63 18.79 -20.52
C SER A 536 -18.39 18.64 -21.84
N SER A 537 -19.06 17.50 -22.03
CA SER A 537 -19.87 17.23 -23.22
C SER A 537 -21.35 17.63 -23.05
N SER A 538 -21.76 18.10 -21.87
CA SER A 538 -23.16 18.47 -21.60
C SER A 538 -23.52 19.86 -22.18
N PRO A 539 -24.76 20.06 -22.65
CA PRO A 539 -25.24 21.38 -23.06
C PRO A 539 -25.50 22.31 -21.88
N ALA A 540 -25.77 21.76 -20.69
CA ALA A 540 -26.10 22.54 -19.50
C ALA A 540 -24.84 22.99 -18.75
N GLN A 541 -24.87 24.20 -18.18
CA GLN A 541 -23.83 24.67 -17.29
C GLN A 541 -23.90 23.89 -15.95
N PRO A 542 -22.78 23.39 -15.41
CA PRO A 542 -22.79 22.64 -14.16
C PRO A 542 -23.26 23.54 -13.00
N PRO A 543 -24.14 23.05 -12.12
CA PRO A 543 -24.56 23.80 -10.93
C PRO A 543 -23.40 23.98 -9.93
N PRO A 544 -23.48 24.96 -9.00
CA PRO A 544 -22.37 25.30 -8.11
C PRO A 544 -21.78 24.13 -7.31
N ASN A 545 -22.63 23.23 -6.83
CA ASN A 545 -22.22 22.02 -6.11
C ASN A 545 -21.38 21.06 -6.97
N VAL A 546 -21.66 21.00 -8.28
CA VAL A 546 -20.90 20.19 -9.24
C VAL A 546 -19.56 20.85 -9.56
N ILE A 547 -19.51 22.18 -9.63
CA ILE A 547 -18.26 22.93 -9.79
C ILE A 547 -17.34 22.68 -8.58
N ASP A 548 -17.88 22.74 -7.36
CA ASP A 548 -17.11 22.46 -6.14
C ASP A 548 -16.62 21.02 -6.07
N PHE A 549 -17.42 20.08 -6.57
CA PHE A 549 -17.01 18.68 -6.71
C PHE A 549 -15.83 18.54 -7.68
N LEU A 550 -15.92 19.14 -8.88
CA LEU A 550 -14.85 19.10 -9.89
C LEU A 550 -13.57 19.77 -9.40
N LYS A 551 -13.67 20.86 -8.61
CA LYS A 551 -12.51 21.48 -7.93
C LYS A 551 -11.81 20.53 -6.98
N LYS A 552 -12.57 19.89 -6.10
CA LYS A 552 -12.03 18.90 -5.15
C LYS A 552 -11.42 17.71 -5.88
N ALA A 553 -12.05 17.25 -6.96
CA ALA A 553 -11.53 16.17 -7.79
C ALA A 553 -10.23 16.58 -8.51
N ALA A 554 -10.16 17.78 -9.09
CA ALA A 554 -8.96 18.29 -9.75
C ALA A 554 -7.79 18.50 -8.78
N ALA A 555 -8.06 18.96 -7.56
CA ALA A 555 -7.04 19.08 -6.51
C ALA A 555 -6.51 17.70 -6.07
N ARG A 556 -7.36 16.66 -6.07
CA ARG A 556 -6.99 15.30 -5.70
C ARG A 556 -6.28 14.55 -6.83
N TYR A 557 -6.72 14.76 -8.07
CA TYR A 557 -6.25 14.07 -9.27
C TYR A 557 -5.61 15.07 -10.24
N SER A 558 -4.62 15.82 -9.75
CA SER A 558 -3.96 16.91 -10.49
C SER A 558 -3.30 16.47 -11.79
N ASN A 559 -2.92 15.19 -11.89
CA ASN A 559 -2.28 14.63 -13.07
C ASN A 559 -3.28 14.22 -14.17
N ASN A 560 -4.59 14.18 -13.86
CA ASN A 560 -5.61 13.80 -14.81
C ASN A 560 -6.12 15.05 -15.57
N SER A 561 -5.61 15.23 -16.79
CA SER A 561 -5.89 16.41 -17.62
C SER A 561 -7.38 16.59 -17.95
N VAL A 562 -8.16 15.50 -17.99
CA VAL A 562 -9.60 15.54 -18.26
C VAL A 562 -10.35 16.15 -17.08
N ILE A 563 -10.02 15.72 -15.85
CA ILE A 563 -10.63 16.26 -14.63
C ILE A 563 -10.27 17.74 -14.46
N VAL A 564 -8.98 18.07 -14.62
CA VAL A 564 -8.48 19.45 -14.53
C VAL A 564 -9.09 20.34 -15.62
N GLY A 565 -9.19 19.84 -16.85
CA GLY A 565 -9.80 20.54 -17.98
C GLY A 565 -11.29 20.86 -17.73
N ALA A 566 -12.05 19.88 -17.24
CA ALA A 566 -13.46 20.07 -16.91
C ALA A 566 -13.67 21.09 -15.78
N ALA A 567 -12.83 21.07 -14.75
CA ALA A 567 -12.87 22.07 -13.68
C ALA A 567 -12.64 23.49 -14.25
N ARG A 568 -11.62 23.66 -15.09
CA ARG A 568 -11.33 24.96 -15.74
C ARG A 568 -12.48 25.45 -16.61
N LEU A 569 -13.05 24.58 -17.45
CA LEU A 569 -14.20 24.90 -18.31
C LEU A 569 -15.45 25.30 -17.51
N ALA A 570 -15.61 24.75 -16.31
CA ALA A 570 -16.70 25.10 -15.41
C ALA A 570 -16.50 26.45 -14.68
N GLY A 571 -15.45 27.21 -15.00
CA GLY A 571 -15.12 28.48 -14.35
C GLY A 571 -14.39 28.31 -13.01
N ALA A 572 -13.83 27.13 -12.73
CA ALA A 572 -12.97 26.92 -11.59
C ALA A 572 -11.52 27.31 -11.93
N SER A 573 -11.04 28.44 -11.42
CA SER A 573 -9.59 28.59 -11.23
C SER A 573 -9.12 27.57 -10.19
N PRO A 574 -7.96 26.91 -10.41
CA PRO A 574 -7.36 25.99 -9.44
C PRO A 574 -6.99 26.69 -8.12
#